data_AF-A0A0R2BP93-F1
#
_entry.id   AF-A0A0R2BP93-F1
#
_cell.length_a   1.000
_cell.length_b   1.000
_cell.length_c   1.000
_cell.angle_alpha   90.00
_cell.angle_beta   90.00
_cell.angle_gamma   90.00
#
_symmetry.space_group_name_H-M   'P 1'
#
loop_
_entity.id
_entity.type
_entity.pdbx_description
1 polymer ?
#
loop_
_entity_poly.entity_id
_entity_poly.type
_entity_poly.pdbx_seq_one_letter_code
_entity_poly.pdbx_strand_id
1 'polypeptide(L)'
;MYAFIGDKNLTQRATYLVDNDGYIRGEIPLIGYNSLRLVQRGNYLYFAVNNDQIVKMDRLGRIIKSYSTKKSGYEIHHDFAVDSSGNLISLATSLQAKKREKRVEDQIIKISGQTGKVTRLLDFKKLMPALYKKATLV
;
A
#
# COMPACT_ATOMS: atom_id res chain seq x y z
N MET A 1 2.18 1.07 -23.35
CA MET A 1 2.99 0.49 -22.26
C MET A 1 2.10 0.25 -21.07
N TYR A 2 2.11 -0.97 -20.54
CA TYR A 2 1.30 -1.46 -19.44
C TYR A 2 2.19 -1.82 -18.26
N ALA A 3 1.62 -1.84 -17.04
CA ALA A 3 2.32 -2.30 -15.84
C ALA A 3 1.73 -3.64 -15.38
N PHE A 4 2.57 -4.67 -15.32
CA PHE A 4 2.21 -5.97 -14.75
C PHE A 4 2.57 -5.98 -13.25
N ILE A 5 1.56 -5.99 -12.39
CA ILE A 5 1.72 -5.82 -10.94
C ILE A 5 1.75 -7.19 -10.27
N GLY A 6 2.96 -7.72 -10.15
CA GLY A 6 3.33 -8.79 -9.23
C GLY A 6 2.82 -10.19 -9.57
N ASP A 7 3.60 -11.17 -9.15
CA ASP A 7 3.21 -12.57 -9.05
C ASP A 7 3.68 -13.05 -7.67
N LYS A 8 2.71 -13.52 -6.86
CA LYS A 8 2.99 -13.92 -5.48
C LYS A 8 3.91 -15.14 -5.38
N ASN A 9 4.01 -15.93 -6.45
CA ASN A 9 4.79 -17.16 -6.53
C ASN A 9 6.26 -16.91 -6.87
N LEU A 10 6.63 -15.70 -7.28
CA LEU A 10 8.02 -15.36 -7.59
C LEU A 10 8.80 -15.03 -6.32
N THR A 11 10.03 -15.54 -6.26
CA THR A 11 11.02 -15.25 -5.20
C THR A 11 11.53 -13.81 -5.28
N GLN A 12 11.77 -13.31 -6.49
CA GLN A 12 12.09 -11.92 -6.74
C GLN A 12 10.86 -11.22 -7.33
N ARG A 13 10.36 -10.20 -6.63
CA ARG A 13 9.16 -9.47 -7.03
C ARG A 13 9.54 -8.18 -7.74
N ALA A 14 8.88 -7.90 -8.86
CA ALA A 14 9.01 -6.65 -9.59
C ALA A 14 7.66 -6.23 -10.18
N THR A 15 7.56 -4.95 -10.53
CA THR A 15 6.55 -4.47 -11.49
C THR A 15 7.21 -4.38 -12.85
N TYR A 16 6.69 -5.12 -13.83
CA TYR A 16 7.23 -5.12 -15.19
C TYR A 16 6.48 -4.10 -16.04
N LEU A 17 7.21 -3.31 -16.82
CA LEU A 17 6.65 -2.41 -17.81
C LEU A 17 6.72 -3.10 -19.17
N VAL A 18 5.57 -3.35 -19.78
CA VAL A 18 5.43 -4.16 -20.99
C VAL A 18 4.84 -3.31 -22.11
N ASP A 19 5.37 -3.40 -23.33
CA ASP A 19 4.80 -2.68 -24.47
C ASP A 19 3.63 -3.42 -25.13
N ASN A 20 3.17 -2.93 -26.29
CA ASN A 20 2.00 -3.48 -26.97
C ASN A 20 2.28 -4.82 -27.64
N ASP A 21 3.55 -5.15 -27.87
CA ASP A 21 3.99 -6.40 -28.49
C ASP A 21 4.33 -7.47 -27.42
N GLY A 22 4.14 -7.15 -26.14
CA GLY A 22 4.36 -8.08 -25.03
C GLY A 22 5.80 -8.12 -24.53
N TYR A 23 6.69 -7.24 -24.99
CA TYR A 23 8.06 -7.22 -24.52
C TYR A 23 8.24 -6.37 -23.27
N ILE A 24 9.10 -6.83 -22.36
CA ILE A 24 9.54 -6.07 -21.19
C ILE A 24 10.43 -4.90 -21.65
N ARG A 25 10.08 -3.69 -21.19
CA ARG A 25 10.79 -2.42 -21.45
C ARG A 25 11.35 -1.78 -20.18
N GLY A 26 11.05 -2.35 -19.01
CA GLY A 26 11.61 -1.90 -17.75
C GLY A 26 11.09 -2.71 -16.57
N GLU A 27 11.80 -2.59 -15.46
CA GLU A 27 11.50 -3.30 -14.22
C GLU A 27 11.60 -2.35 -13.03
N ILE A 28 10.64 -2.43 -12.12
CA ILE A 28 10.69 -1.75 -10.83
C ILE A 28 10.83 -2.84 -9.76
N PRO A 29 12.02 -3.06 -9.20
CA PRO A 29 12.24 -4.10 -8.20
C PRO A 29 11.50 -3.78 -6.89
N LEU A 30 11.00 -4.83 -6.23
CA LEU A 30 10.27 -4.76 -4.96
C LEU A 30 10.98 -5.63 -3.91
N ILE A 31 10.65 -5.42 -2.63
CA ILE A 31 11.36 -6.09 -1.52
C ILE A 31 10.64 -7.38 -1.12
N GLY A 32 9.42 -7.25 -0.60
CA GLY A 32 8.72 -8.36 0.06
C GLY A 32 7.25 -8.49 -0.32
N TYR A 33 6.75 -7.59 -1.16
CA TYR A 33 5.33 -7.49 -1.47
C TYR A 33 5.12 -6.97 -2.89
N ASN A 34 3.95 -7.24 -3.48
CA ASN A 34 3.60 -6.68 -4.78
C ASN A 34 3.46 -5.17 -4.67
N SER A 35 3.54 -4.44 -5.79
CA SER A 35 3.39 -2.99 -5.77
C SER A 35 1.99 -2.53 -5.41
N LEU A 36 1.03 -3.48 -5.44
CA LEU A 36 -0.36 -3.38 -5.05
C LEU A 36 -1.17 -2.46 -5.95
N ARG A 37 -0.76 -1.20 -6.00
CA ARG A 37 -1.37 -0.13 -6.76
C ARG A 37 -0.30 0.88 -7.14
N LEU A 38 -0.37 1.36 -8.37
CA LEU A 38 0.45 2.48 -8.86
C LEU A 38 -0.41 3.75 -8.85
N VAL A 39 -0.05 4.73 -8.00
CA VAL A 39 -0.78 6.00 -7.92
C VAL A 39 0.11 7.13 -8.44
N GLN A 40 -0.30 7.71 -9.57
CA GLN A 40 0.37 8.89 -10.11
C GLN A 40 -0.23 10.19 -9.55
N ARG A 41 0.64 11.08 -9.07
CA ARG A 41 0.30 12.46 -8.69
C ARG A 41 1.41 13.41 -9.13
N GLY A 42 1.08 14.29 -10.08
CA GLY A 42 2.06 15.16 -10.72
C GLY A 42 3.20 14.36 -11.33
N ASN A 43 4.43 14.72 -10.98
CA ASN A 43 5.66 14.06 -11.46
C ASN A 43 6.11 12.86 -10.62
N TYR A 44 5.21 12.32 -9.77
CA TYR A 44 5.58 11.25 -8.84
C TYR A 44 4.68 10.03 -8.98
N LEU A 45 5.30 8.87 -8.82
CA LEU A 45 4.64 7.59 -8.71
C LEU A 45 4.73 7.07 -7.28
N TYR A 46 3.62 6.63 -6.72
CA TYR A 46 3.54 6.04 -5.39
C TYR A 46 3.13 4.58 -5.52
N PHE A 47 3.80 3.70 -4.78
CA PHE A 47 3.54 2.25 -4.78
C PHE A 47 4.11 1.59 -3.54
N ALA A 48 3.59 0.41 -3.19
CA ALA A 48 4.14 -0.40 -2.11
C ALA A 48 5.41 -1.13 -2.59
N VAL A 49 6.39 -1.30 -1.71
CA VAL A 49 7.54 -2.21 -1.95
C VAL A 49 7.57 -3.35 -0.93
N ASN A 50 6.78 -3.21 0.13
CA ASN A 50 6.55 -4.22 1.15
C ASN A 50 5.13 -4.04 1.75
N ASN A 51 4.67 -4.99 2.56
CA ASN A 51 3.38 -4.90 3.26
C ASN A 51 3.36 -3.88 4.41
N ASP A 52 4.44 -3.13 4.61
CA ASP A 52 4.57 -2.09 5.63
C ASP A 52 5.30 -0.85 5.08
N GLN A 53 5.45 -0.75 3.75
CA GLN A 53 6.29 0.28 3.14
C GLN A 53 5.76 0.75 1.78
N ILE A 54 5.50 2.06 1.69
CA ILE A 54 5.15 2.77 0.45
C ILE A 54 6.31 3.69 0.08
N VAL A 55 6.62 3.80 -1.20
CA VAL A 55 7.65 4.72 -1.71
C VAL A 55 7.04 5.78 -2.62
N LYS A 56 7.75 6.89 -2.75
CA LYS A 56 7.50 7.96 -3.72
C LYS A 56 8.70 8.03 -4.66
N MET A 57 8.44 7.80 -5.95
CA MET A 57 9.44 7.79 -7.01
C MET A 57 9.25 8.98 -7.95
N ASP A 58 10.34 9.59 -8.41
CA ASP A 58 10.29 10.63 -9.44
C ASP A 58 10.33 10.06 -10.87
N ARG A 59 10.23 10.92 -11.88
CA ARG A 59 10.21 10.53 -13.31
C ARG A 59 11.52 9.90 -13.80
N LEU A 60 12.61 10.05 -13.06
CA LEU A 60 13.91 9.43 -13.38
C LEU A 60 14.06 8.06 -12.72
N GLY A 61 13.03 7.57 -12.03
CA GLY A 61 13.08 6.29 -11.31
C GLY A 61 13.73 6.38 -9.93
N ARG A 62 14.04 7.60 -9.43
CA ARG A 62 14.69 7.75 -8.13
C ARG A 62 13.66 7.71 -7.02
N ILE A 63 13.91 6.89 -5.99
CA ILE A 63 13.10 6.89 -4.77
C ILE A 63 13.46 8.13 -3.94
N ILE A 64 12.56 9.11 -3.93
CA ILE A 64 12.79 10.38 -3.21
C ILE A 64 12.20 10.35 -1.78
N LYS A 65 11.34 9.38 -1.48
CA LYS A 65 10.81 9.19 -0.13
C LYS A 65 10.34 7.76 0.11
N SER A 66 10.50 7.29 1.34
CA SER A 66 9.94 6.04 1.83
C SER A 66 9.13 6.28 3.09
N TYR A 67 7.99 5.61 3.19
CA TYR A 67 7.04 5.70 4.30
C TYR A 67 6.85 4.30 4.88
N SER A 68 7.24 4.11 6.14
CA SER A 68 7.09 2.82 6.82
C SER A 68 6.01 2.88 7.90
N THR A 69 5.13 1.89 7.91
CA THR A 69 4.09 1.70 8.93
C THR A 69 4.51 0.72 10.03
N LYS A 70 5.68 0.07 9.88
CA LYS A 70 6.18 -0.99 10.78
C LYS A 70 6.14 -0.59 12.26
N LYS A 71 6.73 0.56 12.61
CA LYS A 71 6.78 1.07 13.99
C LYS A 71 5.40 1.45 14.54
N SER A 72 4.45 1.75 13.66
CA SER A 72 3.08 2.11 14.03
C SER A 72 2.17 0.88 14.15
N GLY A 73 2.67 -0.32 13.84
CA GLY A 73 1.94 -1.57 14.00
C GLY A 73 0.80 -1.76 12.99
N TYR A 74 0.99 -1.32 11.74
CA TYR A 74 0.03 -1.53 10.65
C TYR A 74 0.67 -2.25 9.46
N GLU A 75 -0.06 -3.20 8.89
CA GLU A 75 0.16 -3.75 7.55
C GLU A 75 -0.71 -2.98 6.55
N ILE A 76 -0.18 -2.65 5.38
CA ILE A 76 -0.89 -2.06 4.25
C ILE A 76 -1.29 -3.13 3.23
N HIS A 77 -2.37 -2.85 2.49
CA HIS A 77 -2.93 -3.74 1.49
C HIS A 77 -3.09 -3.03 0.15
N HIS A 78 -3.93 -3.58 -0.73
CA HIS A 78 -4.00 -3.19 -2.12
C HIS A 78 -4.56 -1.78 -2.38
N ASP A 79 -5.25 -1.19 -1.41
CA ASP A 79 -5.95 0.08 -1.61
C ASP A 79 -5.35 1.24 -0.81
N PHE A 80 -4.92 2.27 -1.56
CA PHE A 80 -4.50 3.55 -1.01
C PHE A 80 -4.67 4.68 -2.03
N ALA A 81 -4.79 5.90 -1.50
CA ALA A 81 -4.86 7.13 -2.27
C ALA A 81 -3.85 8.16 -1.76
N VAL A 82 -3.53 9.13 -2.62
CA VAL A 82 -2.71 10.30 -2.29
C VAL A 82 -3.61 11.53 -2.31
N ASP A 83 -3.75 12.21 -1.17
CA ASP A 83 -4.54 13.44 -1.05
C ASP A 83 -3.86 14.66 -1.69
N SER A 84 -4.56 15.80 -1.78
CA SER A 84 -4.04 17.03 -2.38
C SER A 84 -2.83 17.62 -1.65
N SER A 85 -2.63 17.27 -0.37
CA SER A 85 -1.48 17.67 0.44
C SER A 85 -0.32 16.66 0.35
N GLY A 86 -0.45 15.61 -0.46
CA GLY A 86 0.56 14.57 -0.63
C GLY A 86 0.61 13.54 0.49
N ASN A 87 -0.40 13.47 1.37
CA ASN A 87 -0.51 12.42 2.37
C ASN A 87 -1.08 11.14 1.76
N LEU A 88 -0.67 10.01 2.31
CA LEU A 88 -1.19 8.69 1.91
C LEU A 88 -2.37 8.35 2.81
N ILE A 89 -3.48 7.95 2.20
CA ILE A 89 -4.65 7.40 2.88
C ILE A 89 -4.73 5.93 2.48
N SER A 90 -4.53 5.01 3.41
CA SER A 90 -4.38 3.58 3.11
C SER A 90 -5.37 2.75 3.90
N LEU A 91 -5.94 1.73 3.24
CA LEU A 91 -6.51 0.58 3.92
C LEU A 91 -5.39 -0.16 4.65
N ALA A 92 -5.67 -0.58 5.88
CA ALA A 92 -4.66 -1.20 6.74
C ALA A 92 -5.24 -2.23 7.71
N THR A 93 -4.37 -3.13 8.14
CA THR A 93 -4.59 -4.03 9.28
C THR A 93 -3.71 -3.61 10.44
N SER A 94 -4.30 -3.30 11.60
CA SER A 94 -3.58 -3.15 12.87
C SER A 94 -3.12 -4.52 13.35
N LEU A 95 -1.81 -4.67 13.56
CA LEU A 95 -1.22 -5.88 14.10
C LEU A 95 -1.76 -6.24 15.48
N GLN A 96 -2.09 -5.23 16.30
CA GLN A 96 -2.69 -5.44 17.62
C GLN A 96 -4.11 -6.00 17.50
N ALA A 97 -4.95 -5.40 16.65
CA ALA A 97 -6.32 -5.86 16.42
C ALA A 97 -6.35 -7.26 15.79
N LYS A 98 -5.46 -7.53 14.81
CA LYS A 98 -5.25 -8.85 14.22
C LYS A 98 -4.89 -9.89 15.26
N LYS A 99 -3.95 -9.57 16.16
CA LYS A 99 -3.52 -10.50 17.22
C LYS A 99 -4.63 -10.81 18.21
N ARG A 100 -5.39 -9.79 18.66
CA ARG A 100 -6.40 -9.92 19.72
C ARG A 100 -7.75 -10.42 19.23
N GLU A 101 -8.13 -10.02 18.03
CA GLU A 101 -9.51 -10.14 17.55
C GLU A 101 -9.59 -10.69 16.11
N LYS A 102 -8.45 -11.11 15.52
CA LYS A 102 -8.36 -11.64 14.14
C LYS A 102 -8.90 -10.69 13.05
N ARG A 103 -8.89 -9.39 13.35
CA ARG A 103 -9.33 -8.32 12.45
C ARG A 103 -8.31 -8.08 11.33
N VAL A 104 -8.77 -7.94 10.09
CA VAL A 104 -7.95 -7.69 8.89
C VAL A 104 -8.65 -6.70 7.96
N GLU A 105 -7.87 -5.85 7.28
CA GLU A 105 -8.34 -4.92 6.23
C GLU A 105 -9.50 -4.03 6.68
N ASP A 106 -9.41 -3.49 7.90
CA ASP A 106 -10.56 -2.91 8.58
C ASP A 106 -10.29 -1.58 9.30
N GLN A 107 -9.18 -0.93 8.98
CA GLN A 107 -8.89 0.44 9.38
C GLN A 107 -8.42 1.26 8.20
N ILE A 108 -8.68 2.57 8.26
CA ILE A 108 -8.07 3.55 7.36
C ILE A 108 -7.03 4.33 8.15
N ILE A 109 -5.81 4.39 7.64
CA ILE A 109 -4.71 5.18 8.19
C ILE A 109 -4.34 6.32 7.25
N LYS A 110 -3.85 7.41 7.83
CA LYS A 110 -3.18 8.50 7.14
C LYS A 110 -1.70 8.47 7.47
N ILE A 111 -0.86 8.51 6.45
CA ILE A 111 0.59 8.68 6.56
C ILE A 111 0.93 10.07 6.04
N SER A 112 1.51 10.91 6.89
CA SER A 112 1.90 12.28 6.52
C SER A 112 2.91 12.27 5.39
N GLY A 113 2.61 12.97 4.30
CA GLY A 113 3.52 13.14 3.17
C GLY A 113 4.81 13.88 3.55
N GLN A 114 4.77 14.77 4.55
CA GLN A 114 5.96 15.50 5.01
C GLN A 114 6.76 14.72 6.06
N THR A 115 6.12 14.10 7.03
CA THR A 115 6.82 13.53 8.21
C THR A 115 6.86 12.01 8.24
N GLY A 116 6.03 11.34 7.45
CA GLY A 116 5.82 9.89 7.55
C GLY A 116 5.05 9.46 8.79
N LYS A 117 4.57 10.39 9.63
CA LYS A 117 3.75 10.07 10.81
C LYS A 117 2.47 9.35 10.39
N VAL A 118 2.21 8.20 11.02
CA VAL A 118 0.99 7.40 10.82
C VAL A 118 -0.05 7.80 11.86
N THR A 119 -1.28 7.99 11.42
CA THR A 119 -2.46 8.26 12.26
C THR A 119 -3.62 7.41 11.79
N ARG A 120 -4.42 6.85 12.71
CA ARG A 120 -5.64 6.13 12.32
C ARG A 120 -6.76 7.14 12.10
N LEU A 121 -7.37 7.11 10.94
CA LEU A 121 -8.53 7.93 10.59
C LEU A 121 -9.84 7.22 10.92
N LEU A 122 -9.96 5.95 10.55
CA LEU A 122 -11.19 5.18 10.70
C LEU A 122 -10.90 3.79 11.25
N ASP A 123 -11.85 3.29 12.03
CA ASP A 123 -11.92 1.93 12.56
C ASP A 123 -13.31 1.39 12.21
N PHE A 124 -13.37 0.47 11.24
CA PHE A 124 -14.66 -0.01 10.72
C PHE A 124 -15.47 -0.77 11.78
N LYS A 125 -14.83 -1.34 12.81
CA LYS A 125 -15.53 -1.97 13.95
C LYS A 125 -16.36 -0.96 14.72
N LYS A 126 -15.81 0.25 14.87
CA LYS A 126 -16.50 1.36 15.56
C LYS A 126 -17.55 2.01 14.65
N LEU A 127 -17.26 2.12 13.36
CA LEU A 127 -18.17 2.76 12.40
C LEU A 127 -19.38 1.88 12.07
N MET A 128 -19.19 0.57 11.97
CA MET A 128 -20.20 -0.40 11.53
C MET A 128 -20.35 -1.56 12.53
N PRO A 129 -20.68 -1.29 13.81
CA PRO A 129 -20.69 -2.31 14.85
C PRO A 129 -21.73 -3.42 14.60
N ALA A 130 -22.85 -3.10 13.95
CA ALA A 130 -23.85 -4.09 13.57
C ALA A 130 -23.35 -5.06 12.50
N LEU A 131 -22.57 -4.57 11.53
CA LEU A 131 -21.99 -5.40 10.47
C LEU A 131 -20.93 -6.35 11.05
N TYR A 132 -20.12 -5.90 12.00
CA TYR A 132 -19.11 -6.75 12.65
C TYR A 132 -19.68 -7.92 13.43
N LYS A 133 -20.88 -7.78 13.99
CA LYS A 133 -21.56 -8.89 14.67
C LYS A 133 -22.07 -9.94 13.69
N LYS A 134 -22.34 -9.54 12.45
CA LYS A 134 -22.91 -10.39 11.40
C LYS A 134 -21.86 -10.95 10.44
N ALA A 135 -20.71 -10.29 10.31
CA ALA A 135 -19.61 -10.74 9.47
C ALA A 135 -19.05 -12.06 10.04
N THR A 136 -19.26 -13.14 9.31
CA THR A 136 -18.64 -14.45 9.59
C THR A 136 -17.25 -14.49 8.99
N LEU A 137 -16.30 -15.10 9.70
CA LEU A 137 -14.99 -15.44 9.13
C LEU A 137 -15.25 -16.39 7.95
N VAL A 138 -14.77 -16.00 6.77
CA VAL A 138 -14.73 -16.86 5.57
C VAL A 138 -13.43 -17.65 5.59
#